data_AF-A0A947TVI4-F1
#
_entry.id   AF-A0A947TVI4-F1
#
_cell.length_a   1.000
_cell.length_b   1.000
_cell.length_c   1.000
_cell.angle_alpha   90.00
_cell.angle_beta   90.00
_cell.angle_gamma   90.00
#
_symmetry.space_group_name_H-M   'P 1'
#
loop_
_entity.id
_entity.type
_entity.pdbx_description
1 polymer ?
#
loop_
_entity_poly.entity_id
_entity_poly.type
_entity_poly.pdbx_seq_one_letter_code
_entity_poly.pdbx_strand_id
1 'polypeptide(L)'
;RGYMQATSFNATSDRRLKKNITVQENNSVLERLEQLQTYSYEYINAPSVGRRIGVIAQEIQSLFPEAVSTSAENGMMSVDYNALGAMAAMGVGQLNSKFKVLDGKVTLQGEKLLELDGKVAQHNTRIGALESWKTEAVTRMDNMQGAIDLNIQKIAENTLAIQTNTKAIERLDDALLTLDGTVKGNTDAIAAINARWARNFTAAEDGSSLTVNAVELKVSNFTAQQMRTNSLYTQRLEAEIAKIAELEVNNLRANTAVANTVQAEQVNTGSIQVYAGVGLPAVLFAAKADGHYTVSTSALDGSYATATVIVNAGQAKVVSVSSEGIELVAEGNMVKAIAAGKSIKASWIKMG
;
A
#
# COMPACT_ATOMS: atom_id res chain seq x y z
N ARG A 1 47.45 -77.84 -32.18
CA ARG A 1 46.32 -76.91 -31.92
C ARG A 1 45.05 -77.73 -31.94
N GLY A 2 44.21 -77.61 -30.91
CA GLY A 2 42.98 -78.41 -30.84
C GLY A 2 41.76 -77.52 -31.05
N TYR A 3 41.03 -77.76 -32.14
CA TYR A 3 39.61 -77.44 -32.19
C TYR A 3 38.88 -78.73 -31.83
N MET A 4 38.05 -78.68 -30.79
CA MET A 4 37.12 -79.76 -30.50
C MET A 4 35.75 -79.32 -30.99
N GLN A 5 35.17 -80.05 -31.94
CA GLN A 5 33.82 -79.84 -32.41
C GLN A 5 32.95 -80.97 -31.87
N ALA A 6 31.89 -80.60 -31.18
CA ALA A 6 30.88 -81.52 -30.71
C ALA A 6 29.51 -80.86 -30.91
N THR A 7 28.49 -81.66 -31.23
CA THR A 7 27.10 -81.18 -31.36
C THR A 7 26.52 -80.72 -30.02
N SER A 8 27.03 -81.23 -28.90
CA SER A 8 26.67 -80.81 -27.55
C SER A 8 27.82 -81.12 -26.58
N PHE A 9 28.03 -80.25 -25.59
CA PHE A 9 28.98 -80.46 -24.50
C PHE A 9 28.27 -80.23 -23.18
N ASN A 10 28.02 -81.31 -22.41
CA ASN A 10 27.33 -81.26 -21.13
C ASN A 10 28.30 -81.62 -20.00
N ALA A 11 28.52 -80.69 -19.07
CA ALA A 11 29.30 -80.94 -17.87
C ALA A 11 28.44 -81.65 -16.80
N THR A 12 28.98 -82.68 -16.15
CA THR A 12 28.31 -83.34 -15.01
C THR A 12 28.19 -82.36 -13.83
N SER A 13 26.96 -82.12 -13.36
CA SER A 13 26.69 -81.11 -12.31
C SER A 13 25.74 -81.61 -11.21
N ASP A 14 25.48 -82.92 -11.16
CA ASP A 14 24.60 -83.57 -10.18
C ASP A 14 25.07 -83.31 -8.74
N ARG A 15 24.13 -82.99 -7.83
CA ARG A 15 24.41 -82.68 -6.42
C ARG A 15 25.18 -83.80 -5.72
N ARG A 16 24.96 -85.07 -6.09
CA ARG A 16 25.64 -86.25 -5.52
C ARG A 16 27.14 -86.29 -5.81
N LEU A 17 27.58 -85.56 -6.83
CA LEU A 17 28.99 -85.46 -7.22
C LEU A 17 29.71 -84.30 -6.52
N LYS A 18 29.01 -83.53 -5.65
CA LYS A 18 29.53 -82.32 -5.03
C LYS A 18 29.52 -82.45 -3.50
N LYS A 19 30.57 -81.94 -2.86
CA LYS A 19 30.71 -81.81 -1.40
C LYS A 19 31.00 -80.35 -1.04
N ASN A 20 30.74 -79.96 0.21
CA ASN A 20 31.00 -78.60 0.72
C ASN A 20 30.31 -77.50 -0.10
N ILE A 21 29.01 -77.67 -0.42
CA ILE A 21 28.25 -76.73 -1.25
C ILE A 21 27.85 -75.51 -0.40
N THR A 22 28.39 -74.34 -0.76
CA THR A 22 28.00 -73.04 -0.20
C THR A 22 27.39 -72.16 -1.28
N VAL A 23 26.41 -71.34 -0.90
CA VAL A 23 25.84 -70.33 -1.81
C VAL A 23 26.86 -69.20 -1.97
N GLN A 24 27.11 -68.77 -3.20
CA GLN A 24 27.93 -67.59 -3.46
C GLN A 24 27.19 -66.34 -2.99
N GLU A 25 27.85 -65.47 -2.24
CA GLU A 25 27.19 -64.28 -1.69
C GLU A 25 26.83 -63.26 -2.76
N ASN A 26 25.57 -62.80 -2.71
CA ASN A 26 24.92 -62.03 -3.77
C ASN A 26 25.44 -60.61 -4.00
N ASN A 27 26.29 -60.06 -3.14
CA ASN A 27 26.74 -58.67 -3.30
C ASN A 27 28.10 -58.58 -4.01
N SER A 28 28.95 -59.61 -3.86
CA SER A 28 30.34 -59.57 -4.33
C SER A 28 30.53 -59.93 -5.81
N VAL A 29 29.58 -60.63 -6.42
CA VAL A 29 29.77 -61.17 -7.78
C VAL A 29 29.57 -60.09 -8.83
N LEU A 30 28.49 -59.29 -8.76
CA LEU A 30 28.27 -58.18 -9.68
C LEU A 30 29.40 -57.14 -9.59
N GLU A 31 29.85 -56.78 -8.38
CA GLU A 31 30.97 -55.83 -8.18
C GLU A 31 32.29 -56.32 -8.77
N ARG A 32 32.55 -57.64 -8.73
CA ARG A 32 33.73 -58.24 -9.37
C ARG A 32 33.56 -58.36 -10.89
N LEU A 33 32.36 -58.64 -11.38
CA LEU A 33 32.05 -58.65 -12.82
C LEU A 33 32.17 -57.24 -13.43
N GLU A 34 31.83 -56.18 -12.69
CA GLU A 34 32.01 -54.80 -13.13
C GLU A 34 33.48 -54.44 -13.40
N GLN A 35 34.42 -55.11 -12.73
CA GLN A 35 35.85 -54.92 -12.90
C GLN A 35 36.44 -55.76 -14.06
N LEU A 36 35.68 -56.73 -14.57
CA LEU A 36 36.15 -57.64 -15.62
C LEU A 36 36.32 -56.88 -16.94
N GLN A 37 37.47 -57.06 -17.57
CA GLN A 37 37.77 -56.52 -18.90
C GLN A 37 37.77 -57.64 -19.96
N THR A 38 37.32 -57.29 -21.16
CA THR A 38 37.38 -58.17 -22.33
C THR A 38 38.41 -57.63 -23.32
N TYR A 39 39.27 -58.50 -23.81
CA TYR A 39 40.37 -58.15 -24.69
C TYR A 39 40.20 -58.77 -26.06
N SER A 40 40.68 -58.04 -27.07
CA SER A 40 40.90 -58.60 -28.39
C SER A 40 42.38 -58.92 -28.58
N TYR A 41 42.72 -60.14 -28.97
CA TYR A 41 44.11 -60.61 -29.02
C TYR A 41 44.36 -61.58 -30.17
N GLU A 42 45.65 -61.79 -30.48
CA GLU A 42 46.14 -62.80 -31.41
C GLU A 42 47.15 -63.70 -30.70
N TYR A 43 47.21 -64.97 -31.09
CA TYR A 43 48.16 -65.91 -30.51
C TYR A 43 49.53 -65.77 -31.17
N ILE A 44 50.58 -65.56 -30.36
CA ILE A 44 51.98 -65.42 -30.81
C ILE A 44 52.41 -66.62 -31.68
N ASN A 45 52.20 -67.84 -31.19
CA ASN A 45 52.54 -69.08 -31.90
C ASN A 45 51.37 -69.62 -32.74
N ALA A 46 50.32 -68.79 -32.94
CA ALA A 46 49.16 -69.16 -33.73
C ALA A 46 48.47 -68.04 -34.53
N PRO A 47 49.21 -67.32 -35.40
CA PRO A 47 48.65 -66.21 -36.18
C PRO A 47 47.52 -66.65 -37.12
N SER A 48 47.56 -67.87 -37.66
CA SER A 48 46.49 -68.37 -38.55
C SER A 48 45.15 -68.65 -37.85
N VAL A 49 45.07 -68.52 -36.52
CA VAL A 49 43.81 -68.57 -35.77
C VAL A 49 43.05 -67.23 -35.87
N GLY A 50 43.72 -66.17 -36.31
CA GLY A 50 43.16 -64.82 -36.41
C GLY A 50 42.86 -64.19 -35.04
N ARG A 51 42.36 -62.95 -35.09
CA ARG A 51 42.01 -62.18 -33.90
C ARG A 51 40.83 -62.82 -33.14
N ARG A 52 40.96 -62.93 -31.82
CA ARG A 52 39.99 -63.51 -30.90
C ARG A 52 39.58 -62.48 -29.85
N ILE A 53 38.45 -62.74 -29.19
CA ILE A 53 37.98 -61.98 -28.03
C ILE A 53 37.98 -62.94 -26.84
N GLY A 54 38.43 -62.48 -25.68
CA GLY A 54 38.43 -63.27 -24.47
C GLY A 54 38.94 -62.47 -23.27
N VAL A 55 39.43 -63.20 -22.28
CA VAL A 55 39.91 -62.64 -21.01
C VAL A 55 41.35 -63.07 -20.74
N ILE A 56 42.05 -62.31 -19.91
CA ILE A 56 43.41 -62.65 -19.45
C ILE A 56 43.29 -63.47 -18.17
N ALA A 57 43.86 -64.67 -18.15
CA ALA A 57 43.71 -65.62 -17.05
C ALA A 57 44.22 -65.07 -15.70
N GLN A 58 45.28 -64.25 -15.72
CA GLN A 58 45.85 -63.61 -14.54
C GLN A 58 44.91 -62.57 -13.91
N GLU A 59 44.19 -61.82 -14.74
CA GLU A 59 43.19 -60.86 -14.27
C GLU A 59 41.95 -61.57 -13.74
N ILE A 60 41.52 -62.65 -14.41
CA ILE A 60 40.43 -63.49 -13.90
C ILE A 60 40.82 -64.16 -12.59
N GLN A 61 42.07 -64.60 -12.41
CA GLN A 61 42.52 -65.20 -11.14
C GLN A 61 42.40 -64.21 -9.97
N SER A 62 42.59 -62.92 -10.24
CA SER A 62 42.48 -61.85 -9.25
C SER A 62 41.03 -61.62 -8.79
N LEU A 63 40.06 -61.79 -9.69
CA LEU A 63 38.62 -61.58 -9.44
C LEU A 63 37.90 -62.87 -9.01
N PHE A 64 38.17 -63.96 -9.71
CA PHE A 64 37.53 -65.27 -9.59
C PHE A 64 38.59 -66.37 -9.65
N PRO A 65 39.40 -66.56 -8.59
CA PRO A 65 40.44 -67.58 -8.55
C PRO A 65 39.90 -68.99 -8.81
N GLU A 66 38.65 -69.26 -8.45
CA GLU A 66 37.94 -70.52 -8.68
C GLU A 66 37.68 -70.83 -10.17
N ALA A 67 37.75 -69.84 -11.06
CA ALA A 67 37.53 -69.99 -12.50
C ALA A 67 38.84 -70.15 -13.29
N VAL A 68 39.99 -70.25 -12.61
CA VAL A 68 41.30 -70.35 -13.25
C VAL A 68 42.06 -71.57 -12.76
N SER A 69 42.65 -72.31 -13.69
CA SER A 69 43.51 -73.47 -13.40
C SER A 69 44.92 -73.21 -13.89
N THR A 70 45.93 -73.60 -13.11
CA THR A 70 47.34 -73.51 -13.50
C THR A 70 47.90 -74.91 -13.72
N SER A 71 48.46 -75.16 -14.90
CA SER A 71 49.10 -76.43 -15.22
C SER A 71 50.38 -76.63 -14.40
N ALA A 72 50.49 -77.77 -13.73
CA ALA A 72 51.68 -78.13 -12.95
C ALA A 72 52.91 -78.41 -13.83
N GLU A 73 52.71 -78.79 -15.09
CA GLU A 73 53.80 -79.20 -15.99
C GLU A 73 54.53 -78.02 -16.63
N ASN A 74 53.82 -76.93 -16.93
CA ASN A 74 54.36 -75.81 -17.70
C ASN A 74 53.96 -74.42 -17.16
N GLY A 75 53.24 -74.36 -16.03
CA GLY A 75 52.81 -73.11 -15.40
C GLY A 75 51.76 -72.32 -16.18
N MET A 76 51.24 -72.83 -17.29
CA MET A 76 50.25 -72.12 -18.10
C MET A 76 48.90 -72.07 -17.39
N MET A 77 48.28 -70.89 -17.40
CA MET A 77 46.95 -70.67 -16.82
C MET A 77 45.86 -70.80 -17.87
N SER A 78 44.77 -71.48 -17.52
CA SER A 78 43.56 -71.64 -18.34
C SER A 78 42.34 -71.18 -17.57
N VAL A 79 41.32 -70.70 -18.28
CA VAL A 79 40.08 -70.16 -17.72
C VAL A 79 38.93 -71.12 -17.98
N ASP A 80 38.14 -71.39 -16.95
CA ASP A 80 36.86 -72.11 -17.07
C ASP A 80 35.75 -71.13 -17.47
N TYR A 81 35.46 -71.11 -18.77
CA TYR A 81 34.38 -70.29 -19.31
C TYR A 81 32.98 -70.74 -18.85
N ASN A 82 32.80 -71.97 -18.36
CA ASN A 82 31.51 -72.39 -17.78
C ASN A 82 31.29 -71.71 -16.43
N ALA A 83 32.33 -71.60 -15.60
CA ALA A 83 32.28 -70.87 -14.35
C ALA A 83 32.01 -69.38 -14.57
N LEU A 84 32.69 -68.75 -15.55
CA LEU A 84 32.41 -67.36 -15.94
C LEU A 84 30.96 -67.16 -16.41
N GLY A 85 30.42 -68.10 -17.21
CA GLY A 85 29.02 -68.07 -17.64
C GLY A 85 28.03 -68.15 -16.48
N ALA A 86 28.28 -69.02 -15.51
CA ALA A 86 27.45 -69.14 -14.31
C ALA A 86 27.50 -67.88 -13.43
N MET A 87 28.68 -67.26 -13.28
CA MET A 87 28.84 -66.00 -12.55
C MET A 87 28.16 -64.84 -13.27
N ALA A 88 28.29 -64.73 -14.59
CA ALA A 88 27.59 -63.73 -15.38
C ALA A 88 26.06 -63.85 -15.24
N ALA A 89 25.50 -65.07 -15.29
CA ALA A 89 24.08 -65.31 -15.06
C ALA A 89 23.63 -64.87 -13.66
N MET A 90 24.46 -65.11 -12.64
CA MET A 90 24.22 -64.63 -11.29
C MET A 90 24.23 -63.10 -11.21
N GLY A 91 25.19 -62.45 -11.87
CA GLY A 91 25.26 -60.98 -11.99
C GLY A 91 24.02 -60.38 -12.63
N VAL A 92 23.49 -61.01 -13.69
CA VAL A 92 22.21 -60.62 -14.31
C VAL A 92 21.05 -60.73 -13.33
N GLY A 93 20.99 -61.81 -12.53
CA GLY A 93 19.99 -61.98 -11.48
C GLY A 93 20.07 -60.89 -10.39
N GLN A 94 21.28 -60.51 -10.00
CA GLN A 94 21.53 -59.43 -9.04
C GLN A 94 21.12 -58.06 -9.59
N LEU A 95 21.47 -57.78 -10.86
CA LEU A 95 21.07 -56.57 -11.56
C LEU A 95 19.54 -56.45 -11.66
N ASN A 96 18.86 -57.54 -12.03
CA ASN A 96 17.39 -57.57 -12.08
C ASN A 96 16.75 -57.32 -10.70
N SER A 97 17.38 -57.80 -9.62
CA SER A 97 16.91 -57.54 -8.26
C SER A 97 17.07 -56.06 -7.88
N LYS A 98 18.21 -55.43 -8.20
CA LYS A 98 18.41 -53.99 -8.02
C LYS A 98 17.42 -53.17 -8.86
N PHE A 99 17.15 -53.60 -10.10
CA PHE A 99 16.19 -52.97 -10.99
C PHE A 99 14.77 -52.99 -10.39
N LYS A 100 14.28 -54.12 -9.88
CA LYS A 100 12.97 -54.20 -9.22
C LYS A 100 12.85 -53.27 -8.02
N VAL A 101 13.90 -53.14 -7.21
CA VAL A 101 13.91 -52.20 -6.07
C VAL A 101 13.84 -50.76 -6.57
N LEU A 102 14.58 -50.42 -7.63
CA LEU A 102 14.57 -49.08 -8.20
C LEU A 102 13.22 -48.75 -8.83
N ASP A 103 12.62 -49.68 -9.57
CA ASP A 103 11.29 -49.56 -10.16
C ASP A 103 10.23 -49.26 -9.09
N GLY A 104 10.23 -50.03 -7.99
CA GLY A 104 9.33 -49.75 -6.86
C GLY A 104 9.54 -48.38 -6.22
N LYS A 105 10.79 -47.90 -6.11
CA LYS A 105 11.06 -46.52 -5.64
C LYS A 105 10.52 -45.46 -6.59
N VAL A 106 10.64 -45.67 -7.90
CA VAL A 106 10.11 -44.76 -8.92
C VAL A 106 8.58 -44.71 -8.85
N THR A 107 7.90 -45.85 -8.69
CA THR A 107 6.45 -45.90 -8.50
C THR A 107 6.02 -45.12 -7.25
N LEU A 108 6.65 -45.38 -6.10
CA LEU A 108 6.35 -44.68 -4.85
C LEU A 108 6.60 -43.17 -4.93
N GLN A 109 7.66 -42.76 -5.64
CA GLN A 109 7.92 -41.34 -5.90
C GLN A 109 6.83 -40.73 -6.78
N GLY A 110 6.37 -41.43 -7.81
CA GLY A 110 5.24 -41.01 -8.64
C GLY A 110 3.96 -40.82 -7.85
N GLU A 111 3.60 -41.75 -6.96
CA GLU A 111 2.44 -41.65 -6.08
C GLU A 111 2.54 -40.44 -5.14
N LYS A 112 3.72 -40.20 -4.55
CA LYS A 112 3.95 -39.02 -3.70
C LYS A 112 3.83 -37.71 -4.46
N LEU A 113 4.25 -37.67 -5.73
CA LEU A 113 4.09 -36.49 -6.57
C LEU A 113 2.61 -36.20 -6.87
N LEU A 114 1.81 -37.23 -7.13
CA LEU A 114 0.35 -37.07 -7.31
C LEU A 114 -0.33 -36.56 -6.04
N GLU A 115 0.05 -37.07 -4.87
CA GLU A 115 -0.48 -36.58 -3.59
C GLU A 115 -0.11 -35.10 -3.36
N LEU A 116 1.14 -34.73 -3.68
CA LEU A 116 1.62 -33.36 -3.49
C LEU A 116 0.93 -32.39 -4.46
N ASP A 117 0.71 -32.79 -5.71
CA ASP A 117 -0.04 -32.01 -6.70
C ASP A 117 -1.49 -31.75 -6.24
N GLY A 118 -2.15 -32.77 -5.68
CA GLY A 118 -3.46 -32.62 -5.06
C GLY A 118 -3.49 -31.59 -3.91
N LYS A 119 -2.47 -31.60 -3.04
CA LYS A 119 -2.34 -30.60 -1.96
C LYS A 119 -2.09 -29.19 -2.51
N VAL A 120 -1.27 -29.06 -3.55
CA VAL A 120 -1.01 -27.78 -4.21
C VAL A 120 -2.29 -27.22 -4.83
N ALA A 121 -3.07 -28.05 -5.53
CA ALA A 121 -4.36 -27.65 -6.08
C ALA A 121 -5.32 -27.15 -4.99
N GLN A 122 -5.43 -27.89 -3.87
CA GLN A 122 -6.25 -27.48 -2.73
C GLN A 122 -5.79 -26.15 -2.12
N HIS A 123 -4.47 -25.97 -1.96
CA HIS A 123 -3.91 -24.71 -1.45
C HIS A 123 -4.19 -23.55 -2.40
N ASN A 124 -4.07 -23.73 -3.71
CA ASN A 124 -4.40 -22.71 -4.70
C ASN A 124 -5.87 -22.29 -4.62
N THR A 125 -6.80 -23.24 -4.45
CA THR A 125 -8.22 -22.91 -4.21
C THR A 125 -8.41 -22.09 -2.94
N ARG A 126 -7.73 -22.45 -1.84
CA ARG A 126 -7.80 -21.69 -0.57
C ARG A 126 -7.24 -20.28 -0.72
N ILE A 127 -6.11 -20.12 -1.43
CA ILE A 127 -5.52 -18.81 -1.72
C ILE A 127 -6.50 -17.96 -2.54
N GLY A 128 -7.12 -18.52 -3.58
CA GLY A 128 -8.13 -17.82 -4.38
C GLY A 128 -9.31 -17.32 -3.54
N ALA A 129 -9.84 -18.15 -2.63
CA ALA A 129 -10.91 -17.76 -1.72
C ALA A 129 -10.49 -16.63 -0.76
N LEU A 130 -9.25 -16.67 -0.25
CA LEU A 130 -8.72 -15.64 0.64
C LEU A 130 -8.51 -14.30 -0.09
N GLU A 131 -8.01 -14.31 -1.33
CA GLU A 131 -7.85 -13.09 -2.12
C GLU A 131 -9.21 -12.47 -2.49
N SER A 132 -10.23 -13.29 -2.78
CA SER A 132 -11.61 -12.81 -2.94
C SER A 132 -12.13 -12.15 -1.66
N TRP A 133 -12.00 -12.83 -0.52
CA TRP A 133 -12.45 -12.30 0.77
C TRP A 133 -11.73 -10.99 1.15
N LYS A 134 -10.42 -10.91 0.89
CA LYS A 134 -9.63 -9.70 1.10
C LYS A 134 -10.14 -8.55 0.23
N THR A 135 -10.41 -8.80 -1.04
CA THR A 135 -10.95 -7.79 -1.96
C THR A 135 -12.29 -7.26 -1.46
N GLU A 136 -13.20 -8.16 -1.09
CA GLU A 136 -14.50 -7.78 -0.52
C GLU A 136 -14.37 -7.00 0.80
N ALA A 137 -13.42 -7.40 1.66
CA ALA A 137 -13.17 -6.71 2.92
C ALA A 137 -12.70 -5.27 2.69
N VAL A 138 -11.77 -5.06 1.76
CA VAL A 138 -11.32 -3.71 1.37
C VAL A 138 -12.48 -2.89 0.84
N THR A 139 -13.29 -3.44 -0.07
CA THR A 139 -14.48 -2.72 -0.59
C THR A 139 -15.46 -2.35 0.53
N ARG A 140 -15.70 -3.23 1.50
CA ARG A 140 -16.53 -2.90 2.68
C ARG A 140 -15.93 -1.76 3.50
N MET A 141 -14.62 -1.75 3.70
CA MET A 141 -13.93 -0.68 4.42
C MET A 141 -14.00 0.66 3.68
N ASP A 142 -13.81 0.67 2.37
CA ASP A 142 -13.93 1.88 1.55
C ASP A 142 -15.35 2.47 1.62
N ASN A 143 -16.37 1.60 1.52
CA ASN A 143 -17.76 2.01 1.67
C ASN A 143 -18.05 2.58 3.07
N MET A 144 -17.49 1.98 4.12
CA MET A 144 -17.61 2.49 5.49
C MET A 144 -16.92 3.84 5.64
N GLN A 145 -15.73 4.03 5.05
CA GLN A 145 -15.03 5.30 5.07
C GLN A 145 -15.86 6.39 4.38
N GLY A 146 -16.43 6.11 3.20
CA GLY A 146 -17.30 7.05 2.51
C GLY A 146 -18.55 7.43 3.33
N ALA A 147 -19.14 6.47 4.06
CA ALA A 147 -20.26 6.75 4.97
C ALA A 147 -19.84 7.62 6.17
N ILE A 148 -18.64 7.41 6.71
CA ILE A 148 -18.07 8.25 7.78
C ILE A 148 -17.84 9.67 7.27
N ASP A 149 -17.25 9.84 6.09
CA ASP A 149 -16.99 11.15 5.49
C ASP A 149 -18.29 11.95 5.27
N LEU A 150 -19.34 11.29 4.76
CA LEU A 150 -20.67 11.88 4.62
C LEU A 150 -21.27 12.33 5.96
N ASN A 151 -21.08 11.54 7.02
CA ASN A 151 -21.55 11.91 8.35
C ASN A 151 -20.75 13.08 8.93
N ILE A 152 -19.43 13.12 8.72
CA ILE A 152 -18.58 14.26 9.11
C ILE A 152 -19.05 15.53 8.41
N GLN A 153 -19.36 15.46 7.10
CA GLN A 153 -19.91 16.60 6.36
C GLN A 153 -21.22 17.10 6.97
N LYS A 154 -22.17 16.21 7.24
CA LYS A 154 -23.45 16.58 7.90
C LYS A 154 -23.25 17.19 9.28
N ILE A 155 -22.29 16.69 10.06
CA ILE A 155 -21.95 17.24 11.37
C ILE A 155 -21.38 18.66 11.21
N ALA A 156 -20.52 18.90 10.22
CA ALA A 156 -20.00 20.23 9.92
C ALA A 156 -21.11 21.21 9.51
N GLU A 157 -22.02 20.78 8.65
CA GLU A 157 -23.20 21.57 8.24
C GLU A 157 -24.09 21.92 9.44
N ASN A 158 -24.40 20.95 10.29
CA ASN A 158 -25.16 21.17 11.52
C ASN A 158 -24.44 22.11 12.49
N THR A 159 -23.11 22.00 12.60
CA THR A 159 -22.30 22.88 13.46
C THR A 159 -22.39 24.33 13.00
N LEU A 160 -22.33 24.58 11.69
CA LEU A 160 -22.49 25.91 11.11
C LEU A 160 -23.90 26.47 11.34
N ALA A 161 -24.93 25.64 11.18
CA ALA A 161 -26.31 26.01 11.47
C ALA A 161 -26.49 26.40 12.94
N ILE A 162 -25.90 25.64 13.88
CA ILE A 162 -25.90 25.95 15.31
C ILE A 162 -25.20 27.30 15.56
N GLN A 163 -24.01 27.54 15.01
CA GLN A 163 -23.31 28.83 15.17
C GLN A 163 -24.14 30.01 14.68
N THR A 164 -24.86 29.83 13.57
CA THR A 164 -25.74 30.87 13.01
C THR A 164 -26.92 31.14 13.95
N ASN A 165 -27.54 30.08 14.48
CA ASN A 165 -28.62 30.20 15.45
C ASN A 165 -28.15 30.84 16.78
N THR A 166 -26.95 30.50 17.26
CA THR A 166 -26.35 31.12 18.46
C THR A 166 -26.22 32.63 18.28
N LYS A 167 -25.69 33.10 17.14
CA LYS A 167 -25.60 34.55 16.84
C LYS A 167 -26.97 35.22 16.75
N ALA A 168 -27.99 34.51 16.24
CA ALA A 168 -29.35 35.04 16.21
C ALA A 168 -29.94 35.20 17.63
N ILE A 169 -29.65 34.24 18.51
CA ILE A 169 -30.05 34.30 19.93
C ILE A 169 -29.34 35.47 20.64
N GLU A 170 -28.04 35.67 20.42
CA GLU A 170 -27.30 36.82 20.98
C GLU A 170 -27.93 38.16 20.59
N ARG A 171 -28.30 38.32 19.30
CA ARG A 171 -28.99 39.55 18.85
C ARG A 171 -30.37 39.73 19.48
N LEU A 172 -31.10 38.63 19.73
CA LEU A 172 -32.38 38.69 20.41
C LEU A 172 -32.22 39.08 21.88
N ASP A 173 -31.16 38.62 22.54
CA ASP A 173 -30.82 38.98 23.92
C ASP A 173 -30.50 40.48 24.04
N ASP A 174 -29.67 41.02 23.13
CA ASP A 174 -29.40 42.46 23.04
C ASP A 174 -30.68 43.27 22.82
N ALA A 175 -31.56 42.82 21.91
CA ALA A 175 -32.84 43.48 21.66
C ALA A 175 -33.73 43.48 22.91
N LEU A 176 -33.78 42.38 23.66
CA LEU A 176 -34.50 42.27 24.93
C LEU A 176 -33.95 43.25 25.97
N LEU A 177 -32.62 43.37 26.09
CA LEU A 177 -31.98 44.32 27.00
C LEU A 177 -32.35 45.77 26.67
N THR A 178 -32.33 46.15 25.39
CA THR A 178 -32.74 47.50 24.96
C THR A 178 -34.22 47.78 25.22
N LEU A 179 -35.07 46.77 25.02
CA LEU A 179 -36.49 46.88 25.31
C LEU A 179 -36.75 47.05 26.80
N ASP A 180 -36.08 46.26 27.66
CA ASP A 180 -36.18 46.38 29.13
C ASP A 180 -35.76 47.78 29.61
N GLY A 181 -34.66 48.32 29.08
CA GLY A 181 -34.23 49.69 29.34
C GLY A 181 -35.27 50.74 28.93
N THR A 182 -35.90 50.56 27.77
CA THR A 182 -36.97 51.44 27.27
C THR A 182 -38.22 51.36 28.15
N VAL A 183 -38.62 50.15 28.56
CA VAL A 183 -39.76 49.93 29.45
C VAL A 183 -39.50 50.58 30.81
N LYS A 184 -38.30 50.43 31.36
CA LYS A 184 -37.91 51.10 32.61
C LYS A 184 -37.96 52.62 32.48
N GLY A 185 -37.37 53.18 31.41
CA GLY A 185 -37.42 54.61 31.15
C GLY A 185 -38.84 55.16 31.01
N ASN A 186 -39.72 54.42 30.31
CA ASN A 186 -41.14 54.76 30.20
C ASN A 186 -41.85 54.68 31.57
N THR A 187 -41.54 53.68 32.38
CA THR A 187 -42.09 53.51 33.73
C THR A 187 -41.71 54.70 34.62
N ASP A 188 -40.44 55.10 34.60
CA ASP A 188 -39.93 56.25 35.35
C ASP A 188 -40.57 57.56 34.87
N ALA A 189 -40.73 57.73 33.55
CA ALA A 189 -41.40 58.89 32.96
C ALA A 189 -42.88 58.98 33.38
N ILE A 190 -43.61 57.86 33.38
CA ILE A 190 -44.99 57.79 33.86
C ILE A 190 -45.04 58.14 35.35
N ALA A 191 -44.13 57.61 36.17
CA ALA A 191 -44.06 57.93 37.59
C ALA A 191 -43.80 59.44 37.82
N ALA A 192 -42.91 60.05 37.04
CA ALA A 192 -42.63 61.48 37.10
C ALA A 192 -43.85 62.34 36.68
N ILE A 193 -44.58 61.92 35.64
CA ILE A 193 -45.84 62.56 35.22
C ILE A 193 -46.87 62.47 36.34
N ASN A 194 -47.08 61.28 36.91
CA ASN A 194 -48.04 61.06 38.00
C ASN A 194 -47.70 61.93 39.23
N ALA A 195 -46.42 62.01 39.60
CA ALA A 195 -45.96 62.86 40.70
C ALA A 195 -46.17 64.36 40.41
N ARG A 196 -45.92 64.81 39.18
CA ARG A 196 -46.24 66.19 38.75
C ARG A 196 -47.74 66.46 38.76
N TRP A 197 -48.54 65.48 38.35
CA TRP A 197 -49.99 65.60 38.32
C TRP A 197 -50.54 65.77 39.74
N ALA A 198 -50.09 64.93 40.68
CA ALA A 198 -50.46 65.04 42.10
C ALA A 198 -50.05 66.37 42.76
N ARG A 199 -48.93 67.00 42.33
CA ARG A 199 -48.51 68.32 42.84
C ARG A 199 -49.34 69.49 42.27
N ASN A 200 -49.72 69.39 41.00
CA ASN A 200 -50.35 70.51 40.28
C ASN A 200 -51.87 70.48 40.32
N PHE A 201 -52.47 69.32 40.60
CA PHE A 201 -53.91 69.12 40.54
C PHE A 201 -54.39 68.42 41.81
N THR A 202 -55.31 69.08 42.51
CA THR A 202 -55.97 68.53 43.71
C THR A 202 -57.46 68.44 43.44
N ALA A 203 -57.99 67.22 43.34
CA ALA A 203 -59.42 66.99 43.19
C ALA A 203 -60.12 67.07 44.54
N ALA A 204 -61.32 67.67 44.58
CA ALA A 204 -62.20 67.57 45.74
C ALA A 204 -62.73 66.13 45.91
N GLU A 205 -63.01 65.71 47.15
CA GLU A 205 -63.42 64.33 47.48
C GLU A 205 -64.72 63.88 46.78
N ASP A 206 -65.56 64.83 46.34
CA ASP A 206 -66.79 64.60 45.59
C ASP A 206 -66.60 64.59 44.06
N GLY A 207 -65.38 64.83 43.58
CA GLY A 207 -65.03 64.95 42.16
C GLY A 207 -65.58 66.20 41.44
N SER A 208 -66.20 67.14 42.17
CA SER A 208 -66.93 68.26 41.56
C SER A 208 -66.06 69.46 41.19
N SER A 209 -64.86 69.56 41.74
CA SER A 209 -63.90 70.64 41.45
C SER A 209 -62.45 70.16 41.43
N LEU A 210 -61.65 70.74 40.53
CA LEU A 210 -60.22 70.47 40.39
C LEU A 210 -59.45 71.77 40.68
N THR A 211 -58.64 71.76 41.72
CA THR A 211 -57.82 72.91 42.11
C THR A 211 -56.47 72.84 41.41
N VAL A 212 -56.10 73.90 40.69
CA VAL A 212 -54.91 73.93 39.83
C VAL A 212 -53.84 74.86 40.40
N ASN A 213 -52.62 74.36 40.59
CA ASN A 213 -51.46 75.17 40.98
C ASN A 213 -50.84 75.87 39.75
N ALA A 214 -51.31 77.08 39.45
CA ALA A 214 -50.96 77.80 38.22
C ALA A 214 -49.50 78.30 38.13
N VAL A 215 -48.82 78.48 39.27
CA VAL A 215 -47.44 78.99 39.30
C VAL A 215 -46.46 77.92 38.82
N GLU A 216 -46.62 76.69 39.31
CA GLU A 216 -45.73 75.57 39.02
C GLU A 216 -45.93 75.04 37.57
N LEU A 217 -47.13 75.21 37.00
CA LEU A 217 -47.42 74.88 35.59
C LEU A 217 -46.72 75.80 34.57
N LYS A 218 -46.62 77.11 34.83
CA LYS A 218 -45.91 78.04 33.93
C LYS A 218 -44.41 77.76 33.85
N VAL A 219 -43.80 77.51 35.01
CA VAL A 219 -42.37 77.17 35.09
C VAL A 219 -42.10 75.84 34.39
N SER A 220 -42.95 74.83 34.64
CA SER A 220 -42.83 73.51 34.02
C SER A 220 -42.94 73.54 32.49
N ASN A 221 -43.83 74.37 31.93
CA ASN A 221 -43.98 74.50 30.47
C ASN A 221 -42.75 75.14 29.82
N PHE A 222 -42.18 76.15 30.46
CA PHE A 222 -40.95 76.80 29.99
C PHE A 222 -39.78 75.82 29.98
N THR A 223 -39.59 75.05 31.06
CA THR A 223 -38.55 74.01 31.12
C THR A 223 -38.79 72.89 30.11
N ALA A 224 -40.05 72.50 29.86
CA ALA A 224 -40.41 71.48 28.87
C ALA A 224 -40.16 71.96 27.43
N GLN A 225 -40.42 73.23 27.11
CA GLN A 225 -40.06 73.82 25.83
C GLN A 225 -38.55 73.83 25.63
N GLN A 226 -37.78 74.23 26.64
CA GLN A 226 -36.32 74.26 26.59
C GLN A 226 -35.73 72.84 26.44
N MET A 227 -36.31 71.84 27.12
CA MET A 227 -35.92 70.43 26.95
C MET A 227 -36.28 69.88 25.57
N ARG A 228 -37.44 70.22 24.98
CA ARG A 228 -37.78 69.81 23.61
C ARG A 228 -36.80 70.37 22.58
N THR A 229 -36.34 71.61 22.77
CA THR A 229 -35.33 72.21 21.90
C THR A 229 -33.98 71.47 22.04
N ASN A 230 -33.58 71.09 23.25
CA ASN A 230 -32.37 70.31 23.48
C ASN A 230 -32.49 68.86 22.97
N SER A 231 -33.64 68.21 23.12
CA SER A 231 -33.85 66.82 22.66
C SER A 231 -33.87 66.72 21.13
N LEU A 232 -34.36 67.76 20.45
CA LEU A 232 -34.25 67.89 18.99
C LEU A 232 -32.79 68.02 18.56
N TYR A 233 -31.96 68.70 19.35
CA TYR A 233 -30.53 68.84 19.09
C TYR A 233 -29.79 67.51 19.28
N THR A 234 -30.11 66.76 20.34
CA THR A 234 -29.51 65.44 20.57
C THR A 234 -29.97 64.40 19.56
N GLN A 235 -31.24 64.38 19.16
CA GLN A 235 -31.71 63.49 18.07
C GLN A 235 -31.01 63.78 16.74
N ARG A 236 -30.74 65.07 16.45
CA ARG A 236 -29.96 65.44 15.26
C ARG A 236 -28.53 64.92 15.33
N LEU A 237 -27.90 65.02 16.50
CA LEU A 237 -26.55 64.53 16.75
C LEU A 237 -26.47 63.00 16.65
N GLU A 238 -27.44 62.28 17.22
CA GLU A 238 -27.54 60.82 17.12
C GLU A 238 -27.75 60.36 15.67
N ALA A 239 -28.56 61.09 14.89
CA ALA A 239 -28.73 60.82 13.46
C ALA A 239 -27.44 61.06 12.65
N GLU A 240 -26.64 62.08 13.01
CA GLU A 240 -25.31 62.29 12.42
C GLU A 240 -24.33 61.17 12.81
N ILE A 241 -24.33 60.73 14.07
CA ILE A 241 -23.49 59.61 14.53
C ILE A 241 -23.88 58.31 13.82
N ALA A 242 -25.18 58.02 13.66
CA ALA A 242 -25.66 56.85 12.94
C ALA A 242 -25.24 56.89 11.45
N LYS A 243 -25.28 58.07 10.83
CA LYS A 243 -24.80 58.27 9.46
C LYS A 243 -23.29 58.07 9.33
N ILE A 244 -22.50 58.50 10.33
CA ILE A 244 -21.06 58.25 10.39
C ILE A 244 -20.77 56.75 10.55
N ALA A 245 -21.49 56.06 11.44
CA ALA A 245 -21.35 54.62 11.64
C ALA A 245 -21.68 53.82 10.36
N GLU A 246 -22.71 54.24 9.61
CA GLU A 246 -23.06 53.64 8.32
C GLU A 246 -21.98 53.88 7.26
N LEU A 247 -21.38 55.08 7.21
CA LEU A 247 -20.23 55.39 6.35
C LEU A 247 -18.98 54.58 6.73
N GLU A 248 -18.73 54.34 8.01
CA GLU A 248 -17.66 53.46 8.49
C GLU A 248 -17.90 51.99 8.12
N VAL A 249 -19.13 51.48 8.28
CA VAL A 249 -19.50 50.12 7.84
C VAL A 249 -19.34 49.97 6.33
N ASN A 250 -19.71 50.99 5.54
CA ASN A 250 -19.52 50.99 4.10
C ASN A 250 -18.03 51.06 3.71
N ASN A 251 -17.21 51.85 4.41
CA ASN A 251 -15.75 51.85 4.23
C ASN A 251 -15.11 50.52 4.64
N LEU A 252 -15.59 49.89 5.72
CA LEU A 252 -15.15 48.56 6.15
C LEU A 252 -15.56 47.51 5.12
N ARG A 253 -16.76 47.57 4.54
CA ARG A 253 -17.18 46.69 3.43
C ARG A 253 -16.37 46.94 2.17
N ALA A 254 -16.05 48.19 1.84
CA ALA A 254 -15.17 48.52 0.72
C ALA A 254 -13.74 48.02 0.95
N ASN A 255 -13.18 48.23 2.14
CA ASN A 255 -11.86 47.71 2.53
C ASN A 255 -11.85 46.18 2.67
N THR A 256 -12.96 45.55 3.07
CA THR A 256 -13.09 44.08 3.10
C THR A 256 -13.30 43.53 1.69
N ALA A 257 -13.94 44.26 0.78
CA ALA A 257 -14.02 43.91 -0.64
C ALA A 257 -12.64 44.07 -1.31
N VAL A 258 -11.86 45.10 -0.94
CA VAL A 258 -10.46 45.28 -1.38
C VAL A 258 -9.53 44.24 -0.74
N ALA A 259 -9.74 43.87 0.53
CA ALA A 259 -8.99 42.79 1.18
C ALA A 259 -9.39 41.41 0.62
N ASN A 260 -10.65 41.20 0.25
CA ASN A 260 -11.12 40.00 -0.42
C ASN A 260 -10.67 39.94 -1.88
N THR A 261 -10.46 41.06 -2.59
CA THR A 261 -9.84 41.04 -3.92
C THR A 261 -8.31 40.91 -3.85
N VAL A 262 -7.66 41.34 -2.76
CA VAL A 262 -6.21 41.11 -2.53
C VAL A 262 -5.90 39.72 -1.95
N GLN A 263 -6.86 39.07 -1.26
CA GLN A 263 -6.73 37.67 -0.80
C GLN A 263 -7.30 36.63 -1.79
N ALA A 264 -8.03 37.06 -2.82
CA ALA A 264 -8.52 36.19 -3.89
C ALA A 264 -7.55 36.13 -5.09
N GLU A 265 -6.29 35.77 -4.86
CA GLU A 265 -5.43 35.24 -5.93
C GLU A 265 -4.34 34.29 -5.42
N GLN A 266 -4.73 33.35 -4.54
CA GLN A 266 -4.03 32.06 -4.45
C GLN A 266 -4.98 30.96 -4.90
N VAL A 267 -5.47 31.09 -6.13
CA VAL A 267 -6.18 29.99 -6.78
C VAL A 267 -5.13 28.94 -7.12
N ASN A 268 -5.29 27.74 -6.57
CA ASN A 268 -4.53 26.56 -6.96
C ASN A 268 -4.59 26.43 -8.49
N THR A 269 -3.46 26.67 -9.17
CA THR A 269 -3.41 26.68 -10.64
C THR A 269 -3.26 25.27 -11.22
N GLY A 270 -3.21 24.25 -10.35
CA GLY A 270 -3.37 22.84 -10.72
C GLY A 270 -2.88 21.90 -9.63
N SER A 271 -3.48 20.71 -9.58
CA SER A 271 -2.99 19.60 -8.77
C SER A 271 -2.99 18.32 -9.61
N ILE A 272 -2.05 17.44 -9.33
CA ILE A 272 -1.94 16.14 -10.01
C ILE A 272 -1.45 15.09 -9.03
N GLN A 273 -1.90 13.86 -9.22
CA GLN A 273 -1.33 12.69 -8.57
C GLN A 273 -0.63 11.84 -9.61
N VAL A 274 0.67 11.63 -9.44
CA VAL A 274 1.50 10.88 -10.39
C VAL A 274 2.30 9.82 -9.67
N TYR A 275 2.56 8.71 -10.37
CA TYR A 275 3.45 7.67 -9.88
C TYR A 275 4.83 7.85 -10.52
N ALA A 276 5.85 8.04 -9.69
CA ALA A 276 7.23 8.12 -10.14
C ALA A 276 7.86 6.72 -10.10
N GLY A 277 8.11 6.15 -11.28
CA GLY A 277 8.74 4.84 -11.43
C GLY A 277 10.24 4.89 -11.12
N VAL A 278 10.85 3.73 -10.88
CA VAL A 278 12.29 3.63 -10.61
C VAL A 278 13.06 4.12 -11.84
N GLY A 279 13.76 5.26 -11.71
CA GLY A 279 14.62 5.82 -12.75
C GLY A 279 13.94 6.74 -13.77
N LEU A 280 12.62 6.96 -13.69
CA LEU A 280 11.89 7.87 -14.60
C LEU A 280 11.25 9.03 -13.82
N PRO A 281 11.66 10.30 -14.06
CA PRO A 281 11.01 11.46 -13.45
C PRO A 281 9.54 11.55 -13.87
N ALA A 282 8.64 11.75 -12.90
CA ALA A 282 7.23 11.96 -13.17
C ALA A 282 6.96 13.44 -13.50
N VAL A 283 6.28 13.71 -14.61
CA VAL A 283 5.91 15.08 -14.99
C VAL A 283 4.78 15.58 -14.10
N LEU A 284 4.97 16.72 -13.44
CA LEU A 284 3.93 17.36 -12.62
C LEU A 284 3.06 18.27 -13.49
N PHE A 285 3.68 19.24 -14.16
CA PHE A 285 3.00 20.14 -15.10
C PHE A 285 3.99 20.77 -16.08
N ALA A 286 3.44 21.28 -17.18
CA ALA A 286 4.13 22.20 -18.08
C ALA A 286 3.62 23.62 -17.81
N ALA A 287 4.53 24.56 -17.55
CA ALA A 287 4.17 25.95 -17.34
C ALA A 287 3.60 26.57 -18.63
N LYS A 288 2.37 27.09 -18.54
CA LYS A 288 1.64 27.66 -19.69
C LYS A 288 1.95 29.14 -19.95
N ALA A 289 2.56 29.82 -18.98
CA ALA A 289 2.94 31.23 -19.08
C ALA A 289 4.18 31.48 -18.21
N ASP A 290 4.89 32.56 -18.50
CA ASP A 290 5.96 33.06 -17.63
C ASP A 290 5.37 33.53 -16.29
N GLY A 291 6.13 33.37 -15.22
CA GLY A 291 5.70 33.69 -13.86
C GLY A 291 6.39 32.86 -12.79
N HIS A 292 6.04 33.14 -11.54
CA HIS A 292 6.53 32.40 -10.38
C HIS A 292 5.49 31.38 -9.97
N TYR A 293 5.90 30.14 -9.74
CA TYR A 293 5.04 29.08 -9.25
C TYR A 293 5.59 28.58 -7.92
N THR A 294 4.72 28.41 -6.93
CA THR A 294 5.07 27.64 -5.73
C THR A 294 4.54 26.24 -5.91
N VAL A 295 5.41 25.24 -5.80
CA VAL A 295 5.08 23.83 -6.01
C VAL A 295 5.30 23.10 -4.69
N SER A 296 4.28 22.39 -4.22
CA SER A 296 4.34 21.56 -3.03
C SER A 296 4.00 20.13 -3.41
N THR A 297 4.81 19.18 -2.94
CA THR A 297 4.64 17.75 -3.21
C THR A 297 4.71 16.94 -1.93
N SER A 298 3.93 15.86 -1.86
CA SER A 298 3.90 14.93 -0.74
C SER A 298 3.63 13.50 -1.20
N ALA A 299 4.14 12.52 -0.47
CA ALA A 299 3.89 11.09 -0.67
C ALA A 299 3.40 10.44 0.64
N LEU A 300 2.81 9.24 0.53
CA LEU A 300 2.20 8.53 1.66
C LEU A 300 3.20 8.10 2.73
N ASP A 301 4.48 7.96 2.36
CA ASP A 301 5.58 7.59 3.26
C ASP A 301 6.12 8.78 4.07
N GLY A 302 5.48 9.96 3.97
CA GLY A 302 5.90 11.19 4.64
C GLY A 302 6.91 12.02 3.86
N SER A 303 7.39 11.54 2.71
CA SER A 303 8.30 12.30 1.85
C SER A 303 7.61 13.54 1.29
N TYR A 304 8.34 14.66 1.20
CA TYR A 304 7.81 15.92 0.70
C TYR A 304 8.87 16.71 -0.06
N ALA A 305 8.44 17.60 -0.94
CA ALA A 305 9.29 18.64 -1.47
C ALA A 305 8.50 19.91 -1.78
N THR A 306 9.01 21.05 -1.32
CA THR A 306 8.49 22.38 -1.66
C THR A 306 9.56 23.13 -2.45
N ALA A 307 9.14 23.79 -3.52
CA ALA A 307 10.03 24.56 -4.37
C ALA A 307 9.33 25.78 -4.96
N THR A 308 10.11 26.81 -5.26
CA THR A 308 9.70 27.92 -6.12
C THR A 308 10.23 27.66 -7.52
N VAL A 309 9.33 27.61 -8.51
CA VAL A 309 9.66 27.46 -9.92
C VAL A 309 9.53 28.81 -10.60
N ILE A 310 10.60 29.27 -11.21
CA ILE A 310 10.65 30.53 -11.96
C ILE A 310 10.64 30.18 -13.44
N VAL A 311 9.64 30.67 -14.17
CA VAL A 311 9.51 30.43 -15.62
C VAL A 311 9.71 31.73 -16.36
N ASN A 312 10.70 31.76 -17.25
CA ASN A 312 11.03 32.92 -18.07
C ASN A 312 11.38 32.47 -19.49
N ALA A 313 10.75 33.07 -20.50
CA ALA A 313 10.94 32.74 -21.91
C ALA A 313 10.75 31.24 -22.20
N GLY A 314 9.79 30.59 -21.52
CA GLY A 314 9.51 29.17 -21.67
C GLY A 314 10.56 28.22 -21.08
N GLN A 315 11.52 28.71 -20.29
CA GLN A 315 12.44 27.89 -19.50
C GLN A 315 12.09 27.98 -18.01
N ALA A 316 11.86 26.82 -17.40
CA ALA A 316 11.61 26.69 -15.97
C ALA A 316 12.92 26.43 -15.22
N LYS A 317 13.08 27.11 -14.09
CA LYS A 317 14.15 26.84 -13.12
C LYS A 317 13.52 26.55 -11.76
N VAL A 318 13.87 25.41 -11.17
CA VAL A 318 13.41 25.02 -9.83
C VAL A 318 14.41 25.50 -8.79
N VAL A 319 13.91 26.16 -7.75
CA VAL A 319 14.64 26.50 -6.53
C VAL A 319 13.98 25.73 -5.39
N SER A 320 14.65 24.69 -4.91
CA SER A 320 14.17 23.89 -3.78
C SER A 320 14.19 24.72 -2.50
N VAL A 321 13.09 24.68 -1.76
CA VAL A 321 12.94 25.34 -0.45
C VAL A 321 13.15 24.32 0.67
N SER A 322 12.51 23.16 0.55
CA SER A 322 12.72 22.02 1.46
C SER A 322 12.38 20.72 0.75
N SER A 323 13.12 19.64 1.02
CA SER A 323 12.89 18.35 0.37
C SER A 323 13.38 17.20 1.24
N GLU A 324 12.56 16.16 1.36
CA GLU A 324 12.90 14.89 1.98
C GLU A 324 12.27 13.76 1.14
N GLY A 325 13.11 12.91 0.54
CA GLY A 325 12.65 11.74 -0.22
C GLY A 325 11.95 12.00 -1.57
N ILE A 326 11.78 13.27 -1.98
CA ILE A 326 11.31 13.71 -3.30
C ILE A 326 12.23 14.84 -3.78
N GLU A 327 12.65 14.83 -5.04
CA GLU A 327 13.44 15.91 -5.65
C GLU A 327 12.66 16.53 -6.82
N LEU A 328 12.68 17.86 -6.94
CA LEU A 328 12.01 18.59 -8.01
C LEU A 328 13.03 19.14 -9.00
N VAL A 329 12.84 18.82 -10.27
CA VAL A 329 13.72 19.26 -11.37
C VAL A 329 12.90 19.89 -12.49
N ALA A 330 13.53 20.79 -13.25
CA ALA A 330 12.93 21.35 -14.47
C ALA A 330 13.67 20.89 -15.71
N GLU A 331 12.92 20.64 -16.78
CA GLU A 331 13.44 20.34 -18.11
C GLU A 331 12.60 21.10 -19.14
N GLY A 332 13.18 22.13 -19.76
CA GLY A 332 12.43 23.05 -20.62
C GLY A 332 11.36 23.82 -19.82
N ASN A 333 10.10 23.76 -20.25
CA ASN A 333 8.96 24.34 -19.52
C ASN A 333 8.27 23.35 -18.55
N MET A 334 8.79 22.13 -18.41
CA MET A 334 8.19 21.10 -17.58
C MET A 334 8.84 21.04 -16.20
N VAL A 335 8.00 20.90 -15.17
CA VAL A 335 8.42 20.58 -13.81
C VAL A 335 8.17 19.10 -13.57
N LYS A 336 9.20 18.40 -13.11
CA LYS A 336 9.17 16.96 -12.85
C LYS A 336 9.57 16.65 -11.42
N ALA A 337 9.07 15.55 -10.89
CA ALA A 337 9.46 15.00 -9.60
C ALA A 337 10.20 13.69 -9.78
N ILE A 338 11.35 13.57 -9.09
CA ILE A 338 12.15 12.35 -9.02
C ILE A 338 11.89 11.75 -7.64
N ALA A 339 11.22 10.60 -7.61
CA ALA A 339 11.07 9.78 -6.42
C ALA A 339 10.95 8.32 -6.85
N ALA A 340 11.80 7.44 -6.31
CA ALA A 340 11.80 6.05 -6.72
C ALA A 340 10.61 5.28 -6.14
N GLY A 341 9.65 4.89 -6.98
CA GLY A 341 8.55 3.98 -6.61
C GLY A 341 7.47 4.62 -5.74
N LYS A 342 7.28 5.94 -5.82
CA LYS A 342 6.34 6.68 -4.95
C LYS A 342 5.17 7.26 -5.72
N SER A 343 3.98 7.23 -5.11
CA SER A 343 2.83 8.03 -5.55
C SER A 343 2.95 9.42 -4.93
N ILE A 344 3.05 10.43 -5.78
CA ILE A 344 3.27 11.83 -5.41
C ILE A 344 1.99 12.60 -5.66
N LYS A 345 1.49 13.28 -4.64
CA LYS A 345 0.48 14.33 -4.76
C LYS A 345 1.18 15.67 -4.84
N ALA A 346 0.98 16.38 -5.95
CA ALA A 346 1.55 17.69 -6.18
C ALA A 346 0.46 18.75 -6.36
N SER A 347 0.70 19.94 -5.83
CA SER A 347 -0.13 21.13 -6.02
C SER A 347 0.77 22.33 -6.31
N TRP A 348 0.32 23.22 -7.19
CA TRP A 348 1.06 24.45 -7.47
C TRP A 348 0.16 25.68 -7.57
N ILE A 349 0.75 26.81 -7.20
CA ILE A 349 0.08 28.11 -7.21
C ILE A 349 0.94 29.07 -8.02
N LYS A 350 0.35 29.71 -9.03
CA LYS A 350 1.02 30.79 -9.75
C LYS A 350 0.91 32.06 -8.91
N MET A 351 2.04 32.68 -8.61
CA MET A 351 2.17 33.93 -7.89
C MET A 351 2.47 35.03 -8.93
N GLY A 352 1.43 35.76 -9.38
CA GLY A 352 1.52 36.79 -10.43
C GLY A 352 1.67 36.24 -11.85
#